data_AF-A0A9N8VQU9-F1
#
_entry.id   AF-A0A9N8VQU9-F1
#
_cell.length_a   1.000
_cell.length_b   1.000
_cell.length_c   1.000
_cell.angle_alpha   90.00
_cell.angle_beta   90.00
_cell.angle_gamma   90.00
#
_symmetry.space_group_name_H-M   'P 1'
#
loop_
_entity.id
_entity.type
_entity.pdbx_description
1 polymer ?
#
loop_
_entity_poly.entity_id
_entity_poly.type
_entity_poly.pdbx_seq_one_letter_code
_entity_poly.pdbx_strand_id
1 'polypeptide(L)'
;MLSEPVKKKHSVSGFDDRIMYASSEMQGWKISMEDAHAIILKLLDKKGYSYFGVFDGHAHYSCRKLHDRIAKDYQFEIDLKTAIQNGFLGTDDDLKNDPQLLLPLKFSELLLESIEKLSSAIISICIVTLNRFDYCQV
;
A
#
# COMPACT_ATOMS: atom_id res chain seq x y z
N MET A 1 -9.64 -19.60 -12.54
CA MET A 1 -8.17 -19.73 -12.72
C MET A 1 -7.85 -19.84 -14.20
N LEU A 2 -6.65 -19.45 -14.62
CA LEU A 2 -6.19 -19.56 -16.02
C LEU A 2 -5.69 -20.98 -16.35
N SER A 3 -5.69 -21.33 -17.64
CA SER A 3 -5.13 -22.59 -18.15
C SER A 3 -3.60 -22.62 -18.15
N GLU A 4 -2.97 -21.45 -18.24
CA GLU A 4 -1.53 -21.26 -18.10
C GLU A 4 -1.23 -19.97 -17.34
N PRO A 5 -0.07 -19.87 -16.66
CA PRO A 5 0.26 -18.66 -15.93
C PRO A 5 0.71 -17.57 -16.89
N VAL A 6 0.27 -16.34 -16.62
CA VAL A 6 0.85 -15.16 -17.26
C VAL A 6 2.24 -14.94 -16.69
N LYS A 7 3.25 -15.26 -17.49
CA LYS A 7 4.68 -15.13 -17.12
C LYS A 7 5.28 -13.76 -17.41
N LYS A 8 4.51 -12.86 -18.05
CA LYS A 8 4.97 -11.51 -18.36
C LYS A 8 5.26 -10.77 -17.06
N LYS A 9 6.50 -10.29 -16.94
CA LYS A 9 6.94 -9.47 -15.82
C LYS A 9 6.84 -8.00 -16.20
N HIS A 10 6.37 -7.20 -15.26
CA HIS A 10 6.44 -5.75 -15.32
C HIS A 10 7.47 -5.31 -14.29
N SER A 11 8.61 -4.81 -14.76
CA SER A 11 9.72 -4.41 -13.90
C SER A 11 9.94 -2.91 -14.02
N VAL A 12 10.14 -2.25 -12.89
CA VAL A 12 10.46 -0.83 -12.79
C VAL A 12 11.67 -0.66 -11.88
N SER A 13 12.54 0.28 -12.21
CA SER A 13 13.71 0.61 -11.41
C SER A 13 13.99 2.10 -11.48
N GLY A 14 14.65 2.63 -10.48
CA GLY A 14 15.01 4.04 -10.42
C GLY A 14 15.95 4.32 -9.26
N PHE A 15 16.32 5.58 -9.11
CA PHE A 15 17.20 6.02 -8.03
C PHE A 15 17.01 7.52 -7.74
N ASP A 16 17.44 7.93 -6.56
CA ASP A 16 17.76 9.32 -6.21
C ASP A 16 19.18 9.39 -5.61
N ASP A 17 19.58 10.55 -5.11
CA ASP A 17 20.90 10.76 -4.51
C ASP A 17 21.16 9.89 -3.26
N ARG A 18 20.13 9.25 -2.68
CA ARG A 18 20.22 8.47 -1.44
C ARG A 18 20.01 6.98 -1.67
N ILE A 19 19.10 6.60 -2.56
CA ILE A 19 18.66 5.21 -2.73
C ILE A 19 18.46 4.82 -4.18
N MET A 20 18.75 3.55 -4.47
CA MET A 20 18.39 2.88 -5.72
C MET A 20 17.32 1.83 -5.41
N TYR A 21 16.37 1.65 -6.32
CA TYR A 21 15.31 0.64 -6.17
C TYR A 21 15.05 -0.11 -7.47
N ALA A 22 14.50 -1.32 -7.31
CA ALA A 22 13.89 -2.08 -8.37
C ALA A 22 12.67 -2.84 -7.82
N SER A 23 11.62 -2.95 -8.62
CA SER A 23 10.42 -3.74 -8.35
C SER A 23 10.05 -4.52 -9.59
N SER A 24 9.49 -5.71 -9.40
CA SER A 24 8.93 -6.49 -10.49
C SER A 24 7.69 -7.24 -10.03
N GLU A 25 6.65 -7.18 -10.85
CA GLU A 25 5.38 -7.85 -10.61
C GLU A 25 5.02 -8.81 -11.76
N MET A 26 4.23 -9.83 -11.46
CA MET A 26 3.80 -10.86 -12.40
C MET A 26 2.45 -11.42 -11.94
N GLN A 27 1.47 -11.49 -12.85
CA GLN A 27 0.11 -11.94 -12.53
C GLN A 27 0.03 -13.42 -12.14
N GLY A 28 0.82 -14.28 -12.79
CA GLY A 28 0.77 -15.72 -12.52
C GLY A 28 -0.54 -16.37 -12.96
N TRP A 29 -1.17 -17.15 -12.07
CA TRP A 29 -2.32 -18.01 -12.40
C TRP A 29 -3.70 -17.36 -12.17
N LYS A 30 -3.73 -16.19 -11.51
CA LYS A 30 -4.97 -15.44 -11.26
C LYS A 30 -5.55 -14.92 -12.57
N ILE A 31 -6.88 -14.75 -12.64
CA ILE A 31 -7.58 -14.23 -13.82
C ILE A 31 -7.23 -12.76 -14.06
N SER A 32 -7.10 -12.00 -12.97
CA SER A 32 -6.70 -10.60 -12.94
C SER A 32 -5.50 -10.39 -12.03
N MET A 33 -4.70 -9.38 -12.34
CA MET A 33 -3.66 -8.87 -11.47
C MET A 33 -4.29 -7.85 -10.51
N GLU A 34 -4.21 -8.13 -9.22
CA GLU A 34 -4.80 -7.31 -8.15
C GLU A 34 -3.71 -6.57 -7.37
N ASP A 35 -2.49 -7.13 -7.36
CA ASP A 35 -1.32 -6.56 -6.70
C ASP A 35 -1.11 -5.10 -7.10
N ALA A 36 -0.64 -4.30 -6.15
CA ALA A 36 -0.25 -2.92 -6.40
C ALA A 36 1.04 -2.61 -5.63
N HIS A 37 1.82 -1.67 -6.15
CA HIS A 37 3.00 -1.18 -5.46
C HIS A 37 3.09 0.35 -5.54
N ALA A 38 3.60 0.97 -4.48
CA ALA A 38 3.87 2.39 -4.39
C ALA A 38 5.34 2.60 -4.06
N ILE A 39 6.02 3.38 -4.89
CA ILE A 39 7.43 3.72 -4.73
C ILE A 39 7.57 5.23 -4.81
N ILE A 40 7.90 5.86 -3.68
CA ILE A 40 7.94 7.30 -3.52
C ILE A 40 9.26 7.68 -2.88
N LEU A 41 10.20 8.19 -3.69
CA LEU A 41 11.52 8.56 -3.20
C LEU A 41 11.50 9.83 -2.35
N LYS A 42 10.56 10.75 -2.61
CA LYS A 42 10.37 12.00 -1.87
C LYS A 42 8.94 12.06 -1.32
N LEU A 43 8.78 11.73 -0.05
CA LEU A 43 7.47 11.64 0.59
C LEU A 43 6.96 13.01 1.04
N LEU A 44 5.98 13.61 0.35
CA LEU A 44 5.28 14.86 0.71
C LEU A 44 6.15 15.90 1.47
N ASP A 45 7.25 16.33 0.85
CA ASP A 45 8.21 17.32 1.40
C ASP A 45 8.91 16.92 2.72
N LYS A 46 8.71 15.70 3.22
CA LYS A 46 9.45 15.11 4.34
C LYS A 46 10.87 14.77 3.89
N LYS A 47 11.79 15.72 4.06
CA LYS A 47 13.22 15.53 3.77
C LYS A 47 13.76 14.32 4.51
N GLY A 48 14.56 13.51 3.83
CA GLY A 48 15.16 12.32 4.43
C GLY A 48 14.28 11.07 4.34
N TYR A 49 12.99 11.18 3.96
CA TYR A 49 12.08 10.04 3.91
C TYR A 49 11.76 9.57 2.50
N SER A 50 11.71 8.25 2.34
CA SER A 50 11.22 7.55 1.15
C SER A 50 10.26 6.45 1.57
N TYR A 51 9.21 6.22 0.77
CA TYR A 51 8.15 5.25 1.04
C TYR A 51 8.12 4.16 -0.04
N PHE A 52 8.09 2.92 0.42
CA PHE A 52 7.91 1.74 -0.42
C PHE A 52 6.78 0.91 0.18
N GLY A 53 5.76 0.60 -0.62
CA GLY A 53 4.63 -0.22 -0.23
C GLY A 53 4.30 -1.25 -1.29
N VAL A 54 4.12 -2.51 -0.88
CA VAL A 54 3.57 -3.58 -1.72
C VAL A 54 2.24 -4.00 -1.13
N PHE A 55 1.22 -4.14 -1.96
CA PHE A 55 -0.15 -4.39 -1.58
C PHE A 55 -0.67 -5.60 -2.35
N ASP A 56 -1.15 -6.62 -1.63
CA ASP A 56 -1.83 -7.78 -2.20
C ASP A 56 -3.36 -7.58 -2.17
N GLY A 57 -4.03 -7.92 -3.26
CA GLY A 57 -5.48 -7.79 -3.43
C GLY A 57 -5.96 -6.40 -3.82
N HIS A 58 -7.26 -6.12 -3.65
CA HIS A 58 -7.93 -4.88 -4.08
C HIS A 58 -7.56 -3.60 -3.30
N ALA A 59 -6.28 -3.42 -2.99
CA ALA A 59 -5.74 -2.34 -2.18
C ALA A 59 -5.20 -1.16 -3.02
N HIS A 60 -5.69 -0.96 -4.25
CA HIS A 60 -5.30 0.18 -5.10
C HIS A 60 -5.55 1.54 -4.43
N TYR A 61 -6.60 1.64 -3.63
CA TYR A 61 -6.86 2.86 -2.85
C TYR A 61 -5.77 3.07 -1.80
N SER A 62 -5.48 2.06 -0.98
CA SER A 62 -4.43 2.08 0.03
C SER A 62 -3.07 2.39 -0.60
N CYS A 63 -2.75 1.79 -1.74
CA CYS A 63 -1.55 2.07 -2.52
C CYS A 63 -1.40 3.56 -2.87
N ARG A 64 -2.51 4.24 -3.20
CA ARG A 64 -2.52 5.65 -3.59
C ARG A 64 -2.64 6.63 -2.43
N LYS A 65 -3.12 6.21 -1.25
CA LYS A 65 -3.52 7.13 -0.16
C LYS A 65 -2.82 6.89 1.16
N LEU A 66 -2.34 5.68 1.44
CA LEU A 66 -1.75 5.34 2.73
C LEU A 66 -0.50 6.19 3.02
N HIS A 67 0.40 6.34 2.05
CA HIS A 67 1.60 7.15 2.21
C HIS A 67 1.29 8.63 2.52
N ASP A 68 0.27 9.19 1.86
CA ASP A 68 -0.19 10.56 2.11
C ASP A 68 -0.73 10.72 3.53
N ARG A 69 -1.55 9.77 4.00
CA ARG A 69 -2.10 9.81 5.36
C ARG A 69 -1.01 9.71 6.42
N ILE A 70 -0.06 8.79 6.24
CA ILE A 70 1.08 8.64 7.17
C ILE A 70 1.89 9.94 7.23
N ALA A 71 2.24 10.52 6.08
CA ALA A 71 3.09 11.70 6.02
C ALA A 71 2.42 12.99 6.55
N LYS A 72 1.09 13.06 6.50
CA LYS A 72 0.29 14.18 7.01
C LYS A 72 -0.05 14.05 8.50
N ASP A 73 0.15 12.88 9.09
CA ASP A 73 -0.13 12.67 10.50
C ASP A 73 0.82 13.51 11.36
N TYR A 74 0.27 14.14 12.40
CA TYR A 74 1.00 15.03 13.30
C TYR A 74 2.09 14.30 14.11
N GLN A 75 1.97 12.98 14.29
CA GLN A 75 2.97 12.14 14.96
C GLN A 75 4.13 11.76 14.05
N PHE A 76 4.10 12.05 12.74
CA PHE A 76 5.09 11.55 11.79
C PHE A 76 6.56 11.82 12.20
N GLU A 77 6.83 12.99 12.76
CA GLU A 77 8.18 13.40 13.19
C GLU A 77 8.48 13.11 14.66
N ILE A 78 7.45 12.76 15.46
CA ILE A 78 7.55 12.54 16.91
C ILE A 78 7.60 11.04 17.21
N ASP A 79 6.58 10.33 16.75
CA ASP A 79 6.43 8.88 16.85
C ASP A 79 5.91 8.32 15.52
N LEU A 80 6.88 7.98 14.67
CA LEU A 80 6.61 7.42 13.35
C LEU A 80 5.75 6.15 13.42
N LYS A 81 5.89 5.34 14.48
CA LYS A 81 5.10 4.11 14.64
C LYS A 81 3.63 4.46 14.80
N THR A 82 3.31 5.43 15.64
CA THR A 82 1.94 5.91 15.83
C THR A 82 1.39 6.55 14.55
N ALA A 83 2.18 7.34 13.83
CA ALA A 83 1.78 7.93 12.55
C ALA A 83 1.43 6.86 11.49
N ILE A 84 2.21 5.77 11.44
CA ILE A 84 1.91 4.63 10.57
C ILE A 84 0.57 4.00 10.99
N GLN A 85 0.39 3.70 12.28
CA GLN A 85 -0.85 3.10 12.80
C GLN A 85 -2.08 3.96 12.46
N ASN A 86 -2.00 5.27 12.69
CA ASN A 86 -3.06 6.22 12.35
C ASN A 86 -3.33 6.25 10.84
N GLY A 87 -2.29 6.19 10.01
CA GLY A 87 -2.41 6.14 8.56
C GLY A 87 -3.17 4.90 8.09
N PHE A 88 -2.90 3.73 8.68
CA PHE A 88 -3.62 2.49 8.39
C PHE A 88 -5.08 2.57 8.85
N LEU A 89 -5.32 2.95 10.11
CA LEU A 89 -6.68 3.08 10.65
C LEU A 89 -7.53 4.06 9.84
N GLY A 90 -6.97 5.22 9.51
CA GLY A 90 -7.66 6.22 8.72
C GLY A 90 -7.94 5.79 7.28
N THR A 91 -7.04 4.98 6.69
CA THR A 91 -7.26 4.39 5.36
C THR A 91 -8.38 3.35 5.39
N ASP A 92 -8.42 2.51 6.44
CA ASP A 92 -9.50 1.54 6.65
C ASP A 92 -10.85 2.24 6.87
N ASP A 93 -10.87 3.38 7.58
CA ASP A 93 -12.07 4.17 7.76
C ASP A 93 -12.56 4.80 6.44
N ASP A 94 -11.66 5.27 5.57
CA ASP A 94 -12.03 5.73 4.23
C ASP A 94 -12.70 4.62 3.41
N LEU A 95 -12.12 3.42 3.44
CA LEU A 95 -12.64 2.26 2.71
C LEU A 95 -14.00 1.81 3.23
N LYS A 96 -14.23 1.89 4.55
CA LYS A 96 -15.54 1.59 5.15
C LYS A 96 -16.61 2.61 4.76
N ASN A 97 -16.23 3.89 4.67
CA ASN A 97 -17.19 4.98 4.45
C ASN A 97 -17.49 5.27 2.98
N ASP A 98 -16.71 4.73 2.05
CA ASP A 98 -16.97 4.84 0.61
C ASP A 98 -17.15 3.45 -0.04
N PRO A 99 -18.41 2.98 -0.18
CA PRO A 99 -18.73 1.71 -0.83
C PRO A 99 -18.23 1.62 -2.27
N GLN A 100 -17.99 2.75 -2.96
CA GLN A 100 -17.49 2.74 -4.34
C GLN A 100 -16.02 2.33 -4.41
N LEU A 101 -15.25 2.51 -3.33
CA LEU A 101 -13.87 2.04 -3.23
C LEU A 101 -13.78 0.52 -3.09
N LEU A 102 -14.88 -0.15 -2.73
CA LEU A 102 -15.00 -1.61 -2.63
C LEU A 102 -15.47 -2.26 -3.94
N LEU A 103 -15.75 -1.49 -4.99
CA LEU A 103 -16.33 -2.00 -6.26
C LEU A 103 -15.29 -2.60 -7.23
N PRO A 104 -14.49 -3.58 -6.78
CA PRO A 104 -14.33 -4.82 -7.53
C PRO A 104 -14.91 -6.04 -6.81
N LEU A 105 -15.41 -5.89 -5.60
CA LEU A 105 -16.08 -6.95 -4.83
C LEU A 105 -17.52 -7.15 -5.31
N LYS A 106 -17.72 -7.56 -6.56
CA LYS A 106 -18.97 -8.27 -6.92
C LYS A 106 -18.91 -9.65 -6.26
N PHE A 107 -19.22 -9.71 -4.96
CA PHE A 107 -19.54 -10.94 -4.28
C PHE A 107 -20.81 -11.52 -4.91
N SER A 108 -20.67 -12.66 -5.56
CA SER A 108 -21.79 -13.54 -5.85
C SER A 108 -22.45 -13.95 -4.53
N GLU A 109 -23.59 -13.35 -4.20
CA GLU A 109 -24.75 -13.82 -3.39
C GLU A 109 -24.62 -14.80 -2.20
N LEU A 110 -23.44 -15.13 -1.69
CA LEU A 110 -23.26 -16.04 -0.57
C LEU A 110 -22.20 -15.48 0.38
N LEU A 111 -22.56 -15.41 1.67
CA LEU A 111 -21.75 -15.07 2.86
C LEU A 111 -21.96 -13.67 3.45
N LEU A 112 -23.23 -13.29 3.65
CA LEU A 112 -23.64 -12.24 4.59
C LEU A 112 -23.61 -12.67 6.07
N GLU A 113 -23.05 -13.84 6.40
CA GLU A 113 -22.95 -14.35 7.78
C GLU A 113 -21.56 -14.20 8.42
N SER A 114 -20.56 -13.63 7.74
CA SER A 114 -19.18 -13.52 8.28
C SER A 114 -18.73 -12.09 8.65
N ILE A 115 -19.61 -11.09 8.53
CA ILE A 115 -19.24 -9.67 8.65
C ILE A 115 -18.92 -9.24 10.10
N GLU A 116 -19.27 -10.02 11.14
CA GLU A 116 -18.85 -9.72 12.52
C GLU A 116 -17.43 -10.18 12.87
N LYS A 117 -16.75 -10.98 12.03
CA LYS A 117 -15.37 -11.45 12.30
C LYS A 117 -14.26 -10.60 11.66
N LEU A 118 -14.60 -9.59 10.84
CA LEU A 118 -13.63 -8.75 10.13
C LEU A 118 -13.43 -7.39 10.82
N SER A 119 -13.03 -7.42 12.09
CA SER A 119 -12.66 -6.23 12.87
C SER A 119 -11.17 -5.84 12.73
N SER A 120 -10.38 -6.52 11.91
CA SER A 120 -8.96 -6.17 11.74
C SER A 120 -8.45 -6.45 10.34
N ALA A 121 -7.99 -5.38 9.68
CA ALA A 121 -7.19 -5.37 8.45
C ALA A 121 -7.92 -5.74 7.14
N ILE A 122 -8.44 -4.70 6.46
CA ILE A 122 -8.76 -4.78 5.02
C ILE A 122 -7.48 -4.75 4.17
N ILE A 123 -6.34 -4.36 4.76
CA ILE A 123 -5.03 -4.35 4.10
C ILE A 123 -4.40 -5.75 4.22
N SER A 124 -4.64 -6.60 3.22
CA SER A 124 -4.38 -8.05 3.29
C SER A 124 -2.91 -8.44 3.41
N ILE A 125 -1.95 -7.60 3.02
CA ILE A 125 -0.52 -7.59 3.39
C ILE A 125 0.05 -6.27 2.86
N CYS A 126 0.65 -5.46 3.73
CA CYS A 126 1.39 -4.27 3.34
C CYS A 126 2.76 -4.27 4.00
N ILE A 127 3.82 -4.36 3.21
CA ILE A 127 5.19 -4.11 3.69
C ILE A 127 5.48 -2.66 3.40
N VAL A 128 5.40 -1.82 4.43
CA VAL A 128 5.84 -0.43 4.37
C VAL A 128 7.28 -0.35 4.82
N THR A 129 8.17 0.08 3.94
CA THR A 129 9.51 0.53 4.33
C THR A 129 9.57 2.04 4.25
N LEU A 130 9.79 2.68 5.40
CA LEU A 130 10.08 4.09 5.52
C LEU A 130 11.57 4.23 5.87
N ASN A 131 12.36 4.64 4.88
CA ASN A 131 13.78 4.88 5.08
C ASN A 131 13.99 6.34 5.46
N ARG A 132 14.50 6.59 6.66
CA ARG A 132 14.97 7.90 7.10
C ARG A 132 16.49 7.96 6.93
N PHE A 133 16.96 8.87 6.09
CA PHE A 133 18.38 9.22 5.98
C PHE A 133 18.62 10.54 6.70
N ASP A 134 19.29 10.50 7.86
CA ASP A 134 19.80 11.69 8.51
C ASP A 134 21.07 12.14 7.79
N TYR A 135 21.02 13.29 7.11
CA TYR A 135 22.21 13.92 6.58
C TYR A 135 23.06 14.40 7.77
N CYS A 136 24.22 13.78 8.02
CA CYS A 136 25.30 14.49 8.70
C CYS A 136 25.65 15.67 7.80
N GLN A 137 25.33 16.88 8.25
CA GLN A 137 25.90 18.08 7.63
C GLN A 137 27.41 18.02 7.88
N VAL A 138 28.18 17.84 6.80
CA VAL A 138 29.63 18.04 6.79
C VAL A 138 29.91 19.53 6.68
#